data_AF-A0A938SJJ4-F1
#
_entry.id   AF-A0A938SJJ4-F1
#
_cell.length_a   1.000
_cell.length_b   1.000
_cell.length_c   1.000
_cell.angle_alpha   90.00
_cell.angle_beta   90.00
_cell.angle_gamma   90.00
#
_symmetry.space_group_name_H-M   'P 1'
#
loop_
_entity.id
_entity.type
_entity.pdbx_description
1 polymer ?
#
loop_
_entity_poly.entity_id
_entity_poly.type
_entity_poly.pdbx_seq_one_letter_code
_entity_poly.pdbx_strand_id
1 'polypeptide(L)'
;MHKLIAVLISSALVSSSLLAAENPIFDQLIGCGITFPDGSVVKLPAPSMPDDADQQTRDRILAKVADRHPLKQFLLDSRVAPFVLKIESIKDEKGNRTGQSVDLWFVAYGDLKKIDEHRLFDELGLLQPPQDRGQEADAELSESRDLAADDLKSRGIAVREKTAEFEEHYGAFDGTLLNRVQISGVMHTAVTSGGKSIQVAAVLDSRFAEDSAFPNRWRSRSKDKLGKTVEGPAQLYQGFGGYAKFTPLDVPARAILIECHVVFHEPHGWFDGMNLLRSKLPVAIQNNVREFRTKLSRLDK
;
A
#
# COMPACT_ATOMS: atom_id res chain seq x y z
N MET A 1 34.99 -13.25 54.53
CA MET A 1 34.47 -12.60 53.31
C MET A 1 33.27 -13.42 52.83
N HIS A 2 32.08 -13.06 53.28
CA HIS A 2 30.97 -12.50 52.46
C HIS A 2 30.43 -13.50 51.43
N LYS A 3 29.46 -14.35 51.83
CA LYS A 3 27.99 -14.28 51.56
C LYS A 3 27.60 -15.01 50.25
N LEU A 4 26.85 -16.12 50.28
CA LEU A 4 25.39 -16.31 50.46
C LEU A 4 24.56 -16.16 49.15
N ILE A 5 23.92 -17.27 48.74
CA ILE A 5 22.51 -17.44 48.31
C ILE A 5 21.95 -16.60 47.15
N ALA A 6 21.42 -17.26 46.11
CA ALA A 6 19.97 -17.34 45.83
C ALA A 6 19.69 -17.97 44.46
N VAL A 7 19.02 -19.13 44.46
CA VAL A 7 18.15 -19.56 43.37
C VAL A 7 16.93 -18.63 43.40
N LEU A 8 16.59 -18.02 42.27
CA LEU A 8 15.27 -17.43 42.07
C LEU A 8 14.76 -17.83 40.69
N ILE A 9 13.81 -18.76 40.74
CA ILE A 9 12.84 -19.06 39.71
C ILE A 9 12.07 -17.76 39.45
N SER A 10 12.28 -17.14 38.28
CA SER A 10 11.29 -16.21 37.72
C SER A 10 10.64 -16.90 36.55
N SER A 11 9.52 -17.53 36.91
CA SER A 11 8.31 -17.74 36.13
C SER A 11 8.28 -16.98 34.81
N ALA A 12 8.01 -17.75 33.75
CA ALA A 12 7.47 -17.27 32.51
C ALA A 12 6.36 -16.22 32.75
N LEU A 13 6.63 -14.97 32.40
CA LEU A 13 5.69 -14.22 31.59
C LEU A 13 6.25 -14.27 30.17
N VAL A 14 6.04 -15.42 29.51
CA VAL A 14 5.64 -15.33 28.11
C VAL A 14 4.26 -14.68 28.23
N SER A 15 4.22 -13.35 28.13
CA SER A 15 3.00 -12.72 27.69
C SER A 15 2.72 -13.39 26.36
N SER A 16 1.81 -14.36 26.36
CA SER A 16 1.10 -14.78 25.18
C SER A 16 0.26 -13.57 24.75
N SER A 17 0.93 -12.51 24.27
CA SER A 17 0.42 -11.83 23.10
C SER A 17 0.18 -12.97 22.14
N LEU A 18 -1.08 -13.22 21.79
CA LEU A 18 -1.35 -13.89 20.52
C LEU A 18 -0.44 -13.17 19.53
N LEU A 19 0.63 -13.84 19.10
CA LEU A 19 1.57 -13.26 18.16
C LEU A 19 0.71 -12.94 16.96
N ALA A 20 0.40 -11.65 16.76
CA ALA A 20 -0.14 -11.19 15.52
C ALA A 20 0.77 -11.78 14.44
N ALA A 21 0.19 -12.47 13.46
CA ALA A 21 0.99 -13.20 12.50
C ALA A 21 2.04 -12.25 11.89
N GLU A 22 3.30 -12.69 11.85
CA GLU A 22 4.40 -11.83 11.42
C GLU A 22 4.22 -11.48 9.93
N ASN A 23 4.35 -10.20 9.59
CA ASN A 23 4.31 -9.73 8.21
C ASN A 23 5.71 -9.23 7.81
N PRO A 24 6.54 -10.07 7.18
CA PRO A 24 7.93 -9.71 6.89
C PRO A 24 8.05 -8.54 5.90
N ILE A 25 7.06 -8.35 5.02
CA ILE A 25 7.05 -7.22 4.09
C ILE A 25 6.75 -5.93 4.85
N PHE A 26 5.77 -5.95 5.75
CA PHE A 26 5.45 -4.82 6.60
C PHE A 26 6.64 -4.46 7.51
N ASP A 27 7.28 -5.45 8.15
CA ASP A 27 8.47 -5.26 8.98
C ASP A 27 9.62 -4.66 8.18
N GLN A 28 9.82 -5.12 6.94
CA GLN A 28 10.77 -4.51 6.01
C GLN A 28 10.41 -3.03 5.76
N LEU A 29 9.15 -2.72 5.44
CA LEU A 29 8.72 -1.36 5.08
C LEU A 29 8.92 -0.33 6.19
N ILE A 30 8.63 -0.70 7.44
CA ILE A 30 8.75 0.19 8.60
C ILE A 30 10.16 0.18 9.20
N GLY A 31 10.83 -0.99 9.19
CA GLY A 31 12.11 -1.21 9.87
C GLY A 31 13.29 -0.87 8.99
N CYS A 32 13.33 -1.44 7.78
CA CYS A 32 14.42 -1.27 6.82
C CYS A 32 14.15 -0.14 5.83
N GLY A 33 12.94 -0.07 5.27
CA GLY A 33 12.52 0.83 4.21
C GLY A 33 12.68 0.26 2.80
N ILE A 34 12.42 1.11 1.81
CA ILE A 34 12.58 0.85 0.39
C ILE A 34 13.78 1.61 -0.13
N THR A 35 14.68 0.91 -0.81
CA THR A 35 15.85 1.51 -1.47
C THR A 35 15.47 2.06 -2.84
N PHE A 36 15.78 3.33 -3.08
CA PHE A 36 15.65 3.97 -4.38
C PHE A 36 16.94 3.81 -5.21
N PRO A 37 16.89 4.02 -6.55
CA PRO A 37 18.07 3.86 -7.40
C PRO A 37 19.25 4.78 -7.06
N ASP A 38 18.99 5.90 -6.38
CA ASP A 38 20.02 6.81 -5.87
C ASP A 38 20.70 6.31 -4.57
N GLY A 39 20.30 5.15 -4.06
CA GLY A 39 20.78 4.55 -2.82
C GLY A 39 20.09 5.08 -1.56
N SER A 40 19.20 6.07 -1.68
CA SER A 40 18.41 6.55 -0.54
C SER A 40 17.45 5.47 -0.06
N VAL A 41 17.18 5.45 1.25
CA VAL A 41 16.30 4.48 1.88
C VAL A 41 15.13 5.22 2.52
N VAL A 42 13.92 4.87 2.11
CA VAL A 42 12.68 5.52 2.55
C VAL A 42 11.86 4.54 3.37
N LYS A 43 11.65 4.88 4.64
CA LYS A 43 10.80 4.09 5.55
C LYS A 43 9.37 4.61 5.55
N LEU A 44 8.42 3.70 5.71
CA LEU A 44 7.03 4.07 5.93
C LEU A 44 6.78 4.36 7.42
N PRO A 45 5.83 5.26 7.75
CA PRO A 45 5.46 5.49 9.14
C PRO A 45 4.84 4.23 9.74
N ALA A 46 4.95 4.07 11.06
CA ALA A 46 4.23 3.02 11.78
C ALA A 46 2.70 3.28 11.76
N PRO A 47 1.87 2.23 11.87
CA PRO A 47 0.42 2.35 11.96
C PRO A 47 0.00 3.33 13.04
N SER A 48 -0.98 4.17 12.70
CA SER A 48 -1.46 5.22 13.61
C SER A 48 -2.23 4.64 14.78
N MET A 49 -2.91 3.50 14.58
CA MET A 49 -3.78 2.86 15.58
C MET A 49 -3.30 1.46 15.95
N PRO A 50 -2.78 1.25 17.18
CA PRO A 50 -2.53 -0.09 17.72
C PRO A 50 -3.84 -0.88 17.89
N ASP A 51 -3.78 -2.21 17.72
CA ASP A 51 -4.94 -3.10 17.82
C ASP A 51 -5.50 -3.20 19.24
N ASP A 52 -4.63 -3.02 20.23
CA ASP A 52 -4.93 -3.09 21.65
C ASP A 52 -5.20 -1.71 22.27
N ALA A 53 -5.27 -0.65 21.46
CA ALA A 53 -5.57 0.69 21.94
C ALA A 53 -6.91 0.72 22.69
N ASP A 54 -6.93 1.35 23.87
CA ASP A 54 -8.17 1.63 24.60
C ASP A 54 -8.99 2.74 23.93
N GLN A 55 -10.25 2.91 24.34
CA GLN A 55 -11.14 3.89 23.71
C GLN A 55 -10.59 5.32 23.79
N GLN A 56 -9.99 5.73 24.92
CA GLN A 56 -9.44 7.08 25.07
C GLN A 56 -8.28 7.32 24.10
N THR A 57 -7.42 6.32 23.93
CA THR A 57 -6.28 6.35 23.01
C THR A 57 -6.77 6.39 21.57
N ARG A 58 -7.77 5.57 21.22
CA ARG A 58 -8.41 5.60 19.91
C ARG A 58 -9.01 6.96 19.60
N ASP A 59 -9.75 7.56 20.52
CA ASP A 59 -10.36 8.88 20.31
C ASP A 59 -9.31 9.96 20.04
N ARG A 60 -8.18 9.91 20.77
CA ARG A 60 -7.05 10.82 20.53
C ARG A 60 -6.40 10.60 19.16
N ILE A 61 -6.21 9.34 18.78
CA ILE A 61 -5.66 8.98 17.45
C ILE A 61 -6.61 9.46 16.36
N LEU A 62 -7.92 9.16 16.49
CA LEU A 62 -8.95 9.58 15.54
C LEU A 62 -9.00 11.11 15.38
N ALA A 63 -8.93 11.85 16.49
CA ALA A 63 -8.85 13.31 16.44
C ALA A 63 -7.57 13.81 15.74
N LYS A 64 -6.43 13.13 15.95
CA LYS A 64 -5.16 13.47 15.30
C LYS A 64 -5.17 13.16 13.80
N VAL A 65 -5.63 11.97 13.39
CA VAL A 65 -5.67 11.56 11.97
C VAL A 65 -6.74 12.30 11.18
N ALA A 66 -7.82 12.76 11.82
CA ALA A 66 -8.80 13.65 11.19
C ALA A 66 -8.18 15.01 10.81
N ASP A 67 -7.05 15.37 11.42
CA ASP A 67 -6.24 16.56 11.12
C ASP A 67 -7.10 17.83 11.16
N ARG A 68 -7.27 18.51 10.02
CA ARG A 68 -8.09 19.72 9.90
C ARG A 68 -9.60 19.48 9.88
N HIS A 69 -10.07 18.23 9.82
CA HIS A 69 -11.49 17.92 9.73
C HIS A 69 -12.12 17.75 11.12
N PRO A 70 -13.30 18.31 11.37
CA PRO A 70 -14.04 18.01 12.60
C PRO A 70 -14.28 16.51 12.72
N LEU A 71 -13.96 15.92 13.88
CA LEU A 71 -14.01 14.47 14.09
C LEU A 71 -15.38 13.87 13.72
N LYS A 72 -16.47 14.55 14.10
CA LYS A 72 -17.84 14.12 13.77
C LYS A 72 -18.09 14.03 12.25
N GLN A 73 -17.48 14.91 11.45
CA GLN A 73 -17.59 14.85 9.99
C GLN A 73 -16.72 13.74 9.41
N PHE A 74 -15.49 13.58 9.92
CA PHE A 74 -14.56 12.53 9.50
C PHE A 74 -15.13 11.12 9.72
N LEU A 75 -15.81 10.92 10.86
CA LEU A 75 -16.47 9.67 11.21
C LEU A 75 -17.84 9.48 10.55
N LEU A 76 -18.33 10.40 9.71
CA LEU A 76 -19.68 10.28 9.15
C LEU A 76 -19.81 9.04 8.26
N ASP A 77 -20.87 8.24 8.44
CA ASP A 77 -21.24 7.19 7.49
C ASP A 77 -21.78 7.81 6.21
N SER A 78 -20.86 8.19 5.33
CA SER A 78 -21.15 8.82 4.06
C SER A 78 -20.05 8.55 3.05
N ARG A 79 -20.46 8.26 1.82
CA ARG A 79 -19.54 8.14 0.68
C ARG A 79 -18.65 9.37 0.52
N VAL A 80 -19.18 10.55 0.83
CA VAL A 80 -18.50 11.85 0.67
C VAL A 80 -17.95 12.41 1.99
N ALA A 81 -17.88 11.60 3.06
CA ALA A 81 -17.19 12.00 4.27
C ALA A 81 -15.74 12.43 3.96
N PRO A 82 -15.14 13.35 4.72
CA PRO A 82 -13.75 13.73 4.53
C PRO A 82 -12.79 12.54 4.60
N PHE A 83 -11.62 12.72 4.00
CA PHE A 83 -10.45 11.87 4.14
C PHE A 83 -9.23 12.79 4.27
N VAL A 84 -8.16 12.29 4.88
CA VAL A 84 -6.89 13.01 5.00
C VAL A 84 -5.92 12.38 4.03
N LEU A 85 -5.36 13.21 3.15
CA LEU A 85 -4.37 12.82 2.17
C LEU A 85 -3.17 13.75 2.27
N LYS A 86 -2.00 13.17 2.48
CA LYS A 86 -0.71 13.86 2.46
C LYS A 86 0.12 13.28 1.32
N ILE A 87 0.67 14.17 0.49
CA ILE A 87 1.56 13.81 -0.60
C ILE A 87 2.81 14.66 -0.44
N GLU A 88 3.93 14.01 -0.16
CA GLU A 88 5.21 14.65 0.10
C GLU A 88 6.25 14.18 -0.91
N SER A 89 7.02 15.13 -1.44
CA SER A 89 8.08 14.80 -2.40
C SER A 89 9.33 14.36 -1.65
N ILE A 90 9.83 13.18 -2.02
CA ILE A 90 11.10 12.65 -1.54
C ILE A 90 12.20 13.29 -2.38
N LYS A 91 13.26 13.75 -1.72
CA LYS A 91 14.39 14.42 -2.37
C LYS A 91 15.67 13.64 -2.18
N ASP A 92 16.52 13.63 -3.21
CA ASP A 92 17.88 13.15 -3.13
C ASP A 92 18.77 14.09 -2.29
N GLU A 93 20.03 13.73 -2.06
CA GLU A 93 21.00 14.55 -1.32
C GLU A 93 21.25 15.94 -1.96
N LYS A 94 20.98 16.06 -3.26
CA LYS A 94 21.13 17.31 -4.03
C LYS A 94 19.85 18.16 -4.01
N GLY A 95 18.80 17.70 -3.34
CA GLY A 95 17.51 18.38 -3.23
C GLY A 95 16.58 18.19 -4.44
N ASN A 96 16.93 17.33 -5.40
CA ASN A 96 16.09 17.00 -6.55
C ASN A 96 15.00 16.02 -6.12
N ARG A 97 13.79 16.14 -6.70
CA ARG A 97 12.72 15.18 -6.46
C ARG A 97 13.08 13.82 -7.08
N THR A 98 13.08 12.78 -6.25
CA THR A 98 13.36 11.39 -6.64
C THR A 98 12.11 10.50 -6.51
N GLY A 99 11.13 10.90 -5.70
CA GLY A 99 9.87 10.15 -5.55
C GLY A 99 8.81 10.87 -4.74
N GLN A 100 7.81 10.12 -4.30
CA GLN A 100 6.73 10.61 -3.46
C GLN A 100 6.44 9.65 -2.31
N SER A 101 6.05 10.21 -1.17
CA SER A 101 5.32 9.53 -0.11
C SER A 101 3.86 9.94 -0.16
N VAL A 102 2.95 8.98 0.00
CA VAL A 102 1.51 9.17 0.03
C VAL A 102 0.95 8.54 1.30
N ASP A 103 0.36 9.35 2.15
CA ASP A 103 -0.33 8.91 3.36
C ASP A 103 -1.82 9.24 3.27
N LEU A 104 -2.67 8.26 3.51
CA LEU A 104 -4.11 8.34 3.38
C LEU A 104 -4.79 7.80 4.65
N TRP A 105 -5.74 8.56 5.20
CA TRP A 105 -6.62 8.11 6.27
C TRP A 105 -8.07 8.42 5.94
N PHE A 106 -8.95 7.45 6.14
CA PHE A 106 -10.39 7.66 6.03
C PHE A 106 -11.17 6.59 6.80
N VAL A 107 -12.44 6.88 7.08
CA VAL A 107 -13.37 5.92 7.68
C VAL A 107 -14.31 5.37 6.62
N ALA A 108 -14.58 4.07 6.69
CA ALA A 108 -15.63 3.40 5.94
C ALA A 108 -16.46 2.49 6.88
N TYR A 109 -17.62 2.04 6.42
CA TYR A 109 -18.56 1.26 7.22
C TYR A 109 -18.93 -0.05 6.51
N GLY A 110 -18.83 -1.17 7.22
CA GLY A 110 -19.19 -2.50 6.71
C GLY A 110 -18.50 -3.62 7.47
N ASP A 111 -18.53 -4.82 6.88
CA ASP A 111 -17.89 -6.01 7.43
C ASP A 111 -16.65 -6.35 6.59
N LEU A 112 -15.46 -6.23 7.19
CA LEU A 112 -14.19 -6.52 6.53
C LEU A 112 -14.11 -7.97 6.06
N LYS A 113 -14.78 -8.91 6.76
CA LYS A 113 -14.75 -10.34 6.41
C LYS A 113 -15.41 -10.66 5.07
N LYS A 114 -16.17 -9.71 4.51
CA LYS A 114 -16.84 -9.85 3.23
C LYS A 114 -16.02 -9.30 2.06
N ILE A 115 -14.91 -8.62 2.34
CA ILE A 115 -14.01 -8.16 1.30
C ILE A 115 -13.06 -9.30 0.95
N ASP A 116 -12.80 -9.47 -0.34
CA ASP A 116 -11.72 -10.33 -0.80
C ASP A 116 -10.38 -9.70 -0.37
N GLU A 117 -9.77 -10.26 0.66
CA GLU A 117 -8.55 -9.72 1.27
C GLU A 117 -7.41 -9.61 0.25
N HIS A 118 -7.40 -10.46 -0.78
CA HIS A 118 -6.39 -10.47 -1.85
C HIS A 118 -6.47 -9.24 -2.75
N ARG A 119 -7.62 -8.56 -2.77
CA ARG A 119 -7.87 -7.42 -3.64
C ARG A 119 -7.95 -6.09 -2.89
N LEU A 120 -7.69 -6.05 -1.58
CA LEU A 120 -7.81 -4.82 -0.79
C LEU A 120 -6.95 -3.67 -1.34
N PHE A 121 -5.72 -3.94 -1.76
CA PHE A 121 -4.86 -2.91 -2.37
C PHE A 121 -5.35 -2.43 -3.74
N ASP A 122 -5.84 -3.36 -4.56
CA ASP A 122 -6.42 -3.08 -5.87
C ASP A 122 -7.73 -2.29 -5.73
N GLU A 123 -8.54 -2.62 -4.72
CA GLU A 123 -9.80 -1.97 -4.40
C GLU A 123 -9.61 -0.55 -3.87
N LEU A 124 -8.51 -0.28 -3.17
CA LEU A 124 -8.09 1.08 -2.83
C LEU A 124 -7.53 1.83 -4.05
N GLY A 125 -7.26 1.12 -5.16
CA GLY A 125 -6.70 1.65 -6.40
C GLY A 125 -5.36 2.36 -6.19
N LEU A 126 -4.58 1.93 -5.19
CA LEU A 126 -3.27 2.50 -4.86
C LEU A 126 -2.12 1.82 -5.61
N LEU A 127 -2.35 0.59 -6.10
CA LEU A 127 -1.46 -0.10 -7.05
C LEU A 127 -1.87 0.16 -8.50
N GLN A 128 -3.05 0.71 -8.73
CA GLN A 128 -3.53 0.99 -10.08
C GLN A 128 -3.14 2.42 -10.49
N PRO A 129 -2.51 2.59 -11.67
CA PRO A 129 -2.24 3.93 -12.17
C PRO A 129 -3.56 4.69 -12.39
N PRO A 130 -3.66 5.98 -12.00
CA PRO A 130 -4.81 6.82 -12.32
C PRO A 130 -5.11 6.80 -13.83
N GLN A 131 -6.29 6.30 -14.19
CA GLN A 131 -6.82 6.34 -15.55
C GLN A 131 -7.51 7.69 -15.83
N ASP A 132 -7.23 8.28 -17.00
CA ASP A 132 -7.87 9.52 -17.45
C ASP A 132 -9.25 9.16 -18.05
N ARG A 133 -10.35 9.45 -17.33
CA ARG A 133 -11.74 9.14 -17.79
C ARG A 133 -12.25 10.05 -18.93
N GLY A 134 -11.36 10.63 -19.73
CA GLY A 134 -11.70 11.65 -20.75
C GLY A 134 -11.49 11.22 -22.20
N GLN A 135 -10.93 10.04 -22.46
CA GLN A 135 -10.77 9.50 -23.82
C GLN A 135 -11.35 8.10 -23.87
N GLU A 136 -12.10 7.82 -24.95
CA GLU A 136 -12.66 6.52 -25.25
C GLU A 136 -11.60 5.42 -25.06
N ALA A 137 -12.02 4.36 -24.38
CA ALA A 137 -11.19 3.28 -23.89
C ALA A 137 -10.55 2.49 -25.05
N ASP A 138 -9.33 2.88 -25.43
CA ASP A 138 -8.26 1.93 -25.72
C ASP A 138 -7.49 1.62 -24.42
N ALA A 139 -8.23 1.49 -23.32
CA ALA A 139 -7.69 0.97 -22.06
C ALA A 139 -7.48 -0.54 -22.25
N GLU A 140 -6.37 -0.91 -22.90
CA GLU A 140 -5.72 -2.19 -22.60
C GLU A 140 -5.60 -2.24 -21.08
N LEU A 141 -6.43 -3.09 -20.47
CA LEU A 141 -6.54 -3.26 -19.04
C LEU A 141 -5.14 -3.45 -18.47
N SER A 142 -4.88 -2.87 -17.30
CA SER A 142 -3.73 -3.30 -16.53
C SER A 142 -3.91 -4.80 -16.28
N GLU A 143 -3.17 -5.65 -17.00
CA GLU A 143 -3.24 -7.09 -16.80
C GLU A 143 -2.50 -7.37 -15.50
N SER A 144 -3.24 -7.49 -14.40
CA SER A 144 -2.72 -8.13 -13.21
C SER A 144 -2.92 -9.63 -13.34
N ARG A 145 -1.84 -10.39 -13.18
CA ARG A 145 -1.85 -11.84 -13.19
C ARG A 145 -1.12 -12.35 -11.96
N ASP A 146 -1.82 -13.15 -11.17
CA ASP A 146 -1.17 -13.91 -10.10
C ASP A 146 -0.21 -14.94 -10.70
N LEU A 147 1.01 -14.97 -10.18
CA LEU A 147 2.02 -15.94 -10.57
C LEU A 147 1.70 -17.28 -9.94
N ALA A 148 1.68 -18.33 -10.76
CA ALA A 148 1.43 -19.69 -10.28
C ALA A 148 2.60 -20.20 -9.43
N ALA A 149 2.33 -21.20 -8.58
CA ALA A 149 3.37 -21.83 -7.77
C ALA A 149 4.56 -22.35 -8.62
N ASP A 150 4.30 -22.86 -9.82
CA ASP A 150 5.35 -23.32 -10.74
C ASP A 150 6.18 -22.14 -11.31
N ASP A 151 5.55 -20.99 -11.59
CA ASP A 151 6.24 -19.78 -12.03
C ASP A 151 7.24 -19.32 -10.94
N LEU A 152 6.83 -19.34 -9.67
CA LEU A 152 7.65 -18.94 -8.54
C LEU A 152 8.75 -19.97 -8.24
N LYS A 153 8.41 -21.27 -8.28
CA LYS A 153 9.36 -22.36 -8.06
C LYS A 153 10.48 -22.37 -9.10
N SER A 154 10.16 -22.08 -10.37
CA SER A 154 11.17 -21.98 -11.45
C SER A 154 12.23 -20.88 -11.19
N ARG A 155 11.90 -19.90 -10.34
CA ARG A 155 12.76 -18.80 -9.92
C ARG A 155 13.40 -19.01 -8.54
N GLY A 156 13.24 -20.20 -7.96
CA GLY A 156 13.74 -20.50 -6.61
C GLY A 156 13.02 -19.73 -5.51
N ILE A 157 11.82 -19.22 -5.77
CA ILE A 157 11.00 -18.50 -4.80
C ILE A 157 10.11 -19.51 -4.07
N ALA A 158 10.31 -19.65 -2.76
CA ALA A 158 9.43 -20.42 -1.89
C ALA A 158 8.36 -19.49 -1.33
N VAL A 159 7.09 -19.85 -1.54
CA VAL A 159 5.94 -19.16 -0.97
C VAL A 159 5.62 -19.80 0.37
N ARG A 160 5.36 -18.99 1.40
CA ARG A 160 4.90 -19.52 2.69
C ARG A 160 3.52 -20.16 2.53
N GLU A 161 3.28 -21.22 3.30
CA GLU A 161 1.96 -21.85 3.31
C GLU A 161 0.91 -20.86 3.85
N LYS A 162 -0.22 -20.76 3.16
CA LYS A 162 -1.36 -19.96 3.60
C LYS A 162 -1.88 -20.50 4.93
N THR A 163 -2.10 -19.60 5.87
CA THR A 163 -2.74 -19.89 7.17
C THR A 163 -4.03 -19.09 7.31
N ALA A 164 -4.74 -19.21 8.43
CA ALA A 164 -5.92 -18.39 8.67
C ALA A 164 -5.55 -16.92 8.93
N GLU A 165 -4.34 -16.65 9.40
CA GLU A 165 -3.88 -15.33 9.82
C GLU A 165 -2.85 -14.71 8.86
N PHE A 166 -2.35 -15.46 7.89
CA PHE A 166 -1.30 -15.00 6.98
C PHE A 166 -1.42 -15.60 5.59
N GLU A 167 -1.19 -14.76 4.58
CA GLU A 167 -1.11 -15.16 3.19
C GLU A 167 -0.14 -14.30 2.39
N GLU A 168 0.52 -14.91 1.41
CA GLU A 168 1.54 -14.29 0.57
C GLU A 168 1.19 -14.50 -0.90
N HIS A 169 1.31 -13.44 -1.70
CA HIS A 169 0.93 -13.41 -3.12
C HIS A 169 1.98 -12.71 -3.96
N TYR A 170 2.06 -13.12 -5.22
CA TYR A 170 2.93 -12.54 -6.23
C TYR A 170 2.10 -12.20 -7.46
N GLY A 171 1.88 -10.90 -7.68
CA GLY A 171 1.08 -10.40 -8.81
C GLY A 171 1.97 -9.71 -9.83
N ALA A 172 2.07 -10.26 -11.03
CA ALA A 172 2.61 -9.53 -12.17
C ALA A 172 1.62 -8.44 -12.59
N PHE A 173 2.12 -7.25 -12.92
CA PHE A 173 1.32 -6.16 -13.46
C PHE A 173 2.02 -5.55 -14.66
N ASP A 174 1.23 -5.06 -15.61
CA ASP A 174 1.64 -4.14 -16.67
C ASP A 174 0.53 -3.09 -16.80
N GLY A 175 0.85 -1.82 -16.56
CA GLY A 175 -0.13 -0.75 -16.50
C GLY A 175 0.41 0.58 -16.99
N THR A 176 -0.51 1.47 -17.40
CA THR A 176 -0.15 2.81 -17.88
C THR A 176 -0.56 3.90 -16.89
N LEU A 177 0.42 4.69 -16.46
CA LEU A 177 0.25 5.86 -15.61
C LEU A 177 0.01 7.13 -16.43
N LEU A 178 -1.17 7.73 -16.24
CA LEU A 178 -1.59 8.98 -16.89
C LEU A 178 -1.43 8.99 -18.42
N ASN A 179 -1.55 7.82 -19.07
CA ASN A 179 -1.33 7.63 -20.51
C ASN A 179 0.07 8.05 -21.01
N ARG A 180 1.05 8.19 -20.11
CA ARG A 180 2.39 8.74 -20.40
C ARG A 180 3.54 7.85 -19.98
N VAL A 181 3.29 6.90 -19.08
CA VAL A 181 4.34 5.99 -18.61
C VAL A 181 3.74 4.60 -18.54
N GLN A 182 4.36 3.62 -19.17
CA GLN A 182 4.05 2.23 -18.91
C GLN A 182 4.98 1.73 -17.81
N ILE A 183 4.44 0.99 -16.85
CA ILE A 183 5.17 0.38 -15.75
C ILE A 183 4.75 -1.08 -15.67
N SER A 184 5.72 -1.97 -15.58
CA SER A 184 5.51 -3.41 -15.39
C SER A 184 6.41 -3.95 -14.30
N GLY A 185 6.02 -5.06 -13.71
CA GLY A 185 6.83 -5.77 -12.72
C GLY A 185 6.03 -6.78 -11.92
N VAL A 186 6.60 -7.26 -10.82
CA VAL A 186 5.93 -8.18 -9.90
C VAL A 186 5.85 -7.57 -8.52
N MET A 187 4.62 -7.45 -8.02
CA MET A 187 4.34 -7.09 -6.64
C MET A 187 4.40 -8.34 -5.77
N HIS A 188 5.20 -8.30 -4.72
CA HIS A 188 5.16 -9.26 -3.63
C HIS A 188 4.31 -8.66 -2.50
N THR A 189 3.22 -9.33 -2.18
CA THR A 189 2.19 -8.86 -1.24
C THR A 189 2.02 -9.86 -0.12
N ALA A 190 1.89 -9.38 1.11
CA ALA A 190 1.58 -10.17 2.29
C ALA A 190 0.36 -9.59 3.00
N VAL A 191 -0.63 -10.44 3.24
CA VAL A 191 -1.84 -10.15 4.00
C VAL A 191 -1.71 -10.81 5.37
N THR A 192 -2.08 -10.07 6.40
CA THR A 192 -2.10 -10.55 7.77
C THR A 192 -3.44 -10.21 8.40
N SER A 193 -4.16 -11.25 8.77
CA SER A 193 -5.48 -11.19 9.37
C SER A 193 -5.37 -11.74 10.79
N GLY A 194 -4.75 -10.95 11.68
CA GLY A 194 -4.48 -11.33 13.06
C GLY A 194 -4.77 -10.18 14.01
N GLY A 195 -5.36 -10.48 15.16
CA GLY A 195 -5.84 -9.45 16.09
C GLY A 195 -7.23 -8.93 15.72
N LYS A 196 -7.44 -7.61 15.83
CA LYS A 196 -8.71 -6.96 15.44
C LYS A 196 -8.63 -6.38 14.02
N SER A 197 -7.43 -6.24 13.46
CA SER A 197 -7.22 -5.56 12.19
C SER A 197 -6.84 -6.51 11.06
N ILE A 198 -7.02 -6.04 9.82
CA ILE A 198 -6.38 -6.62 8.64
C ILE A 198 -5.24 -5.69 8.23
N GLN A 199 -4.08 -6.25 7.95
CA GLN A 199 -2.94 -5.53 7.40
C GLN A 199 -2.57 -6.13 6.06
N VAL A 200 -2.31 -5.28 5.08
CA VAL A 200 -1.74 -5.71 3.80
C VAL A 200 -0.49 -4.90 3.55
N ALA A 201 0.58 -5.53 3.10
CA ALA A 201 1.83 -4.89 2.74
C ALA A 201 2.29 -5.40 1.37
N ALA A 202 2.84 -4.52 0.54
CA ALA A 202 3.26 -4.84 -0.82
C ALA A 202 4.55 -4.12 -1.19
N VAL A 203 5.43 -4.79 -1.93
CA VAL A 203 6.67 -4.24 -2.48
C VAL A 203 6.87 -4.70 -3.91
N LEU A 204 7.50 -3.86 -4.74
CA LEU A 204 7.99 -4.30 -6.04
C LEU A 204 9.18 -5.23 -5.82
N ASP A 205 9.04 -6.50 -6.20
CA ASP A 205 10.00 -7.53 -5.86
C ASP A 205 11.27 -7.40 -6.72
N SER A 206 12.39 -7.12 -6.06
CA SER A 206 13.68 -6.92 -6.73
C SER A 206 14.23 -8.19 -7.39
N ARG A 207 13.77 -9.38 -7.01
CA ARG A 207 14.13 -10.65 -7.68
C ARG A 207 13.67 -10.67 -9.13
N PHE A 208 12.65 -9.88 -9.47
CA PHE A 208 12.14 -9.72 -10.83
C PHE A 208 12.77 -8.55 -11.61
N ALA A 209 13.80 -7.90 -11.07
CA ALA A 209 14.45 -6.77 -11.73
C ALA A 209 14.94 -7.11 -13.15
N GLU A 210 15.52 -8.28 -13.35
CA GLU A 210 16.04 -8.73 -14.65
C GLU A 210 15.37 -10.03 -15.12
N ASP A 211 14.17 -10.31 -14.63
CA ASP A 211 13.43 -11.52 -15.03
C ASP A 211 13.09 -11.48 -16.52
N SER A 212 13.24 -12.61 -17.21
CA SER A 212 13.00 -12.66 -18.66
C SER A 212 11.52 -12.55 -19.05
N ALA A 213 10.59 -12.93 -18.18
CA ALA A 213 9.16 -12.94 -18.46
C ALA A 213 8.41 -11.78 -17.80
N PHE A 214 8.80 -11.41 -16.58
CA PHE A 214 8.15 -10.36 -15.79
C PHE A 214 9.17 -9.33 -15.28
N PRO A 215 9.95 -8.67 -16.16
CA PRO A 215 10.96 -7.71 -15.72
C PRO A 215 10.31 -6.46 -15.12
N ASN A 216 10.89 -5.95 -14.03
CA ASN A 216 10.51 -4.65 -13.49
C ASN A 216 10.97 -3.54 -14.45
N ARG A 217 10.05 -2.91 -15.16
CA ARG A 217 10.37 -1.92 -16.20
C ARG A 217 9.46 -0.72 -16.11
N TRP A 218 9.97 0.41 -16.61
CA TRP A 218 9.15 1.53 -17.02
C TRP A 218 9.61 2.03 -18.39
N ARG A 219 8.71 2.67 -19.13
CA ARG A 219 9.04 3.40 -20.36
C ARG A 219 8.11 4.58 -20.55
N SER A 220 8.62 5.64 -21.15
CA SER A 220 7.77 6.77 -21.54
C SER A 220 6.85 6.36 -22.70
N ARG A 221 5.65 6.94 -22.72
CA ARG A 221 4.68 6.85 -23.80
C ARG A 221 4.36 8.27 -24.26
N SER A 222 4.39 8.47 -25.57
CA SER A 222 4.07 9.75 -26.20
C SER A 222 3.24 9.52 -27.45
N LYS A 223 2.68 10.59 -28.02
CA LYS A 223 1.97 10.55 -29.29
C LYS A 223 2.87 11.16 -30.36
N ASP A 224 3.05 10.48 -31.48
CA ASP A 224 3.77 11.04 -32.63
C ASP A 224 2.93 12.09 -33.38
N LYS A 225 3.46 12.64 -34.48
CA LYS A 225 2.77 13.64 -35.31
C LYS A 225 1.46 13.13 -35.94
N LEU A 226 1.26 11.81 -35.98
CA LEU A 226 0.07 11.15 -36.52
C LEU A 226 -0.89 10.72 -35.41
N GLY A 227 -0.60 11.04 -34.14
CA GLY A 227 -1.41 10.62 -33.00
C GLY A 227 -1.24 9.15 -32.62
N LYS A 228 -0.24 8.44 -33.17
CA LYS A 228 0.07 7.06 -32.78
C LYS A 228 0.88 7.05 -31.49
N THR A 229 0.56 6.12 -30.59
CA THR A 229 1.37 5.91 -29.39
C THR A 229 2.75 5.38 -29.77
N VAL A 230 3.79 6.06 -29.30
CA VAL A 230 5.19 5.66 -29.43
C VAL A 230 5.78 5.49 -28.04
N GLU A 231 6.46 4.37 -27.85
CA GLU A 231 7.10 4.02 -26.60
C GLU A 231 8.60 4.34 -26.64
N GLY A 232 9.10 4.86 -25.53
CA GLY A 232 10.53 5.02 -25.32
C GLY A 232 11.22 3.69 -24.98
N PRO A 233 12.56 3.70 -24.83
CA PRO A 233 13.29 2.52 -24.40
C PRO A 233 12.85 2.10 -23.00
N ALA A 234 12.76 0.79 -22.78
CA ALA A 234 12.48 0.21 -21.48
C ALA A 234 13.68 0.44 -20.54
N GLN A 235 13.37 0.91 -19.33
CA GLN A 235 14.33 1.18 -18.27
C GLN A 235 13.96 0.37 -17.04
N LEU A 236 14.95 -0.03 -16.24
CA LEU A 236 14.72 -0.72 -14.97
C LEU A 236 13.85 0.15 -14.05
N TYR A 237 12.82 -0.46 -13.45
CA TYR A 237 12.02 0.18 -12.41
C TYR A 237 12.27 -0.47 -11.05
N GLN A 238 12.46 0.38 -10.03
CA GLN A 238 12.71 0.00 -8.65
C GLN A 238 12.14 1.08 -7.72
N GLY A 239 11.97 0.74 -6.45
CA GLY A 239 11.67 1.71 -5.39
C GLY A 239 10.18 1.92 -5.15
N PHE A 240 9.35 0.88 -5.19
CA PHE A 240 7.93 0.93 -4.81
C PHE A 240 7.66 0.07 -3.59
N GLY A 241 6.90 0.58 -2.63
CA GLY A 241 6.40 -0.19 -1.50
C GLY A 241 5.31 0.53 -0.73
N GLY A 242 4.41 -0.22 -0.11
CA GLY A 242 3.28 0.33 0.63
C GLY A 242 2.65 -0.66 1.59
N TYR A 243 1.95 -0.16 2.59
CA TYR A 243 1.04 -0.98 3.39
C TYR A 243 -0.29 -0.24 3.62
N ALA A 244 -1.34 -1.03 3.82
CA ALA A 244 -2.64 -0.58 4.27
C ALA A 244 -3.01 -1.32 5.56
N LYS A 245 -3.70 -0.64 6.48
CA LYS A 245 -4.24 -1.25 7.68
C LYS A 245 -5.71 -0.87 7.83
N PHE A 246 -6.53 -1.87 8.14
CA PHE A 246 -7.97 -1.78 8.33
C PHE A 246 -8.26 -2.11 9.78
N THR A 247 -8.55 -1.09 10.59
CA THR A 247 -8.76 -1.22 12.03
C THR A 247 -10.24 -0.99 12.37
N PRO A 248 -10.99 -2.01 12.79
CA PRO A 248 -12.35 -1.84 13.29
C PRO A 248 -12.39 -0.91 14.50
N LEU A 249 -13.40 -0.05 14.53
CA LEU A 249 -13.69 0.84 15.63
C LEU A 249 -14.86 0.26 16.44
N ASP A 250 -14.72 0.25 17.76
CA ASP A 250 -15.83 -0.13 18.65
C ASP A 250 -16.95 0.93 18.60
N VAL A 251 -16.57 2.22 18.44
CA VAL A 251 -17.49 3.36 18.32
C VAL A 251 -16.99 4.34 17.24
N PRO A 252 -17.83 4.74 16.27
CA PRO A 252 -19.18 4.23 16.01
C PRO A 252 -19.14 2.78 15.51
N ALA A 253 -20.20 2.01 15.80
CA ALA A 253 -20.26 0.59 15.45
C ALA A 253 -20.08 0.39 13.94
N ARG A 254 -19.35 -0.66 13.56
CA ARG A 254 -19.05 -1.05 12.18
C ARG A 254 -18.19 -0.07 11.38
N ALA A 255 -17.73 1.01 12.00
CA ALA A 255 -16.74 1.86 11.39
C ALA A 255 -15.38 1.14 11.36
N ILE A 256 -14.65 1.35 10.29
CA ILE A 256 -13.30 0.86 10.09
C ILE A 256 -12.45 2.09 9.77
N LEU A 257 -11.40 2.32 10.54
CA LEU A 257 -10.34 3.23 10.16
C LEU A 257 -9.45 2.53 9.13
N ILE A 258 -9.37 3.11 7.94
CA ILE A 258 -8.43 2.69 6.91
C ILE A 258 -7.30 3.69 6.88
N GLU A 259 -6.07 3.20 7.05
CA GLU A 259 -4.86 3.94 6.76
C GLU A 259 -4.08 3.26 5.64
N CYS A 260 -3.46 4.05 4.76
CA CYS A 260 -2.56 3.53 3.75
C CYS A 260 -1.36 4.45 3.59
N HIS A 261 -0.19 3.83 3.47
CA HIS A 261 1.10 4.47 3.33
C HIS A 261 1.82 3.88 2.14
N VAL A 262 2.22 4.70 1.18
CA VAL A 262 2.88 4.25 -0.04
C VAL A 262 4.05 5.18 -0.36
N VAL A 263 5.19 4.60 -0.72
CA VAL A 263 6.31 5.31 -1.30
C VAL A 263 6.63 4.75 -2.66
N PHE A 264 6.95 5.63 -3.60
CA PHE A 264 7.41 5.22 -4.90
C PHE A 264 8.46 6.17 -5.45
N HIS A 265 9.49 5.60 -6.07
CA HIS A 265 10.43 6.32 -6.91
C HIS A 265 9.70 6.79 -8.17
N GLU A 266 9.90 8.07 -8.50
CA GLU A 266 9.32 8.76 -9.66
C GLU A 266 10.49 9.20 -10.55
N PRO A 267 10.99 8.32 -11.46
CA PRO A 267 12.05 8.66 -12.39
C PRO A 267 11.76 9.99 -13.09
N HIS A 268 12.78 10.84 -13.23
CA HIS A 268 12.64 12.14 -13.90
C HIS A 268 11.97 12.03 -15.29
N GLY A 269 12.28 10.96 -16.03
CA GLY A 269 11.75 10.70 -17.37
C GLY A 269 10.30 10.22 -17.42
N TRP A 270 9.60 10.05 -16.29
CA TRP A 270 8.15 9.77 -16.29
C TRP A 270 7.36 10.94 -16.86
N PHE A 271 7.70 12.16 -16.45
CA PHE A 271 6.96 13.37 -16.82
C PHE A 271 7.89 14.56 -17.09
N ASP A 272 9.13 14.30 -17.50
CA ASP A 272 10.15 15.31 -17.76
C ASP A 272 10.32 16.30 -16.58
N GLY A 273 10.32 15.77 -15.35
CA GLY A 273 10.44 16.53 -14.10
C GLY A 273 9.14 17.19 -13.60
N MET A 274 8.07 17.23 -14.40
CA MET A 274 6.77 17.78 -13.97
C MET A 274 6.16 16.95 -12.84
N ASN A 275 5.60 17.60 -11.83
CA ASN A 275 4.95 16.92 -10.70
C ASN A 275 3.48 16.58 -11.00
N LEU A 276 3.23 15.83 -12.08
CA LEU A 276 1.87 15.53 -12.53
C LEU A 276 1.10 14.68 -11.53
N LEU A 277 1.76 13.72 -10.87
CA LEU A 277 1.12 12.84 -9.89
C LEU A 277 0.56 13.61 -8.70
N ARG A 278 1.28 14.61 -8.16
CA ARG A 278 0.76 15.45 -7.08
C ARG A 278 -0.53 16.20 -7.47
N SER A 279 -0.71 16.50 -8.75
CA SER A 279 -1.92 17.17 -9.24
C SER A 279 -3.09 16.20 -9.52
N LYS A 280 -2.80 14.96 -9.91
CA LYS A 280 -3.80 13.97 -10.36
C LYS A 280 -4.20 12.97 -9.27
N LEU A 281 -3.26 12.56 -8.41
CA LEU A 281 -3.50 11.60 -7.33
C LEU A 281 -4.64 12.02 -6.39
N PRO A 282 -4.79 13.30 -5.96
CA PRO A 282 -5.88 13.67 -5.07
C PRO A 282 -7.27 13.37 -5.63
N VAL A 283 -7.48 13.60 -6.93
CA VAL A 283 -8.76 13.34 -7.60
C VAL A 283 -8.99 11.84 -7.75
N ALA A 284 -7.95 11.08 -8.13
CA ALA A 284 -8.04 9.63 -8.24
C ALA A 284 -8.34 8.97 -6.89
N ILE A 285 -7.59 9.33 -5.84
CA ILE A 285 -7.77 8.83 -4.47
C ILE A 285 -9.16 9.18 -3.94
N GLN A 286 -9.66 10.40 -4.20
CA GLN A 286 -11.02 10.77 -3.82
C GLN A 286 -12.07 9.84 -4.45
N ASN A 287 -11.90 9.48 -5.72
CA ASN A 287 -12.81 8.57 -6.41
C ASN A 287 -12.69 7.16 -5.84
N ASN A 288 -11.48 6.64 -5.64
CA ASN A 288 -11.25 5.32 -5.07
C ASN A 288 -11.84 5.20 -3.67
N VAL A 289 -11.63 6.19 -2.78
CA VAL A 289 -12.22 6.22 -1.43
C VAL A 289 -13.76 6.16 -1.49
N ARG A 290 -14.37 6.90 -2.43
CA ARG A 290 -15.83 6.88 -2.61
C ARG A 290 -16.33 5.54 -3.14
N GLU A 291 -15.62 4.94 -4.08
CA GLU A 291 -15.95 3.65 -4.66
C GLU A 291 -15.80 2.54 -3.60
N PHE A 292 -14.71 2.54 -2.84
CA PHE A 292 -14.46 1.63 -1.73
C PHE A 292 -15.58 1.70 -0.68
N ARG A 293 -15.93 2.89 -0.19
CA ARG A 293 -17.07 3.08 0.75
C ARG A 293 -18.39 2.56 0.18
N THR A 294 -18.61 2.74 -1.13
CA THR A 294 -19.82 2.26 -1.80
C THR A 294 -19.84 0.74 -1.88
N LYS A 295 -18.71 0.12 -2.22
CA LYS A 295 -18.58 -1.33 -2.32
C LYS A 295 -18.78 -1.99 -0.95
N LEU A 296 -18.06 -1.49 0.06
CA LEU A 296 -18.12 -2.05 1.41
C LEU A 296 -19.53 -1.96 2.03
N SER A 297 -20.23 -0.84 1.83
CA SER A 297 -21.62 -0.69 2.28
C SER A 297 -22.63 -1.56 1.52
N ARG A 298 -22.32 -1.98 0.28
CA ARG A 298 -23.18 -2.89 -0.51
C ARG A 298 -23.02 -4.34 -0.10
N LEU A 299 -21.81 -4.78 0.21
CA LEU A 299 -21.54 -6.15 0.68
C LEU A 299 -22.24 -6.45 2.00
N ASP A 300 -22.60 -5.42 2.76
CA ASP A 300 -23.28 -5.56 4.02
C ASP A 300 -24.80 -5.82 3.92
N LYS A 301 -25.43 -5.43 2.82
CA LYS A 301 -26.86 -5.64 2.57
C LYS A 301 -27.14 -7.06 2.08
#